data_AF-A0A484BXH4-F1
#
_entry.id   AF-A0A484BXH4-F1
#
_cell.length_a   1.000
_cell.length_b   1.000
_cell.length_c   1.000
_cell.angle_alpha   90.00
_cell.angle_beta   90.00
_cell.angle_gamma   90.00
#
_symmetry.space_group_name_H-M   'P 1'
#
loop_
_entity.id
_entity.type
_entity.pdbx_description
1 polymer ?
#
loop_
_entity_poly.entity_id
_entity_poly.type
_entity_poly.pdbx_seq_one_letter_code
_entity_poly.pdbx_strand_id
1 'polypeptide(L)'
;MFSGGHVLLDFSAIPKLHGPENFWHWRMLLRAYLESADLWRDDHPKDNPHAKFIVLASVQSDKIEPGYDDETPKQIFKSLEERFRPY
;
A
#
# COMPACT_ATOMS: atom_id res chain seq x y z
N MET A 1 28.63 15.34 11.93
CA MET A 1 27.23 15.16 12.35
C MET A 1 26.41 14.98 11.10
N PHE A 2 26.02 13.75 10.77
CA PHE A 2 25.13 13.50 9.63
C PHE A 2 23.71 13.65 10.15
N SER A 3 23.06 14.76 9.82
CA SER A 3 21.61 14.89 9.97
C SER A 3 20.99 13.84 9.04
N GLY A 4 20.52 12.74 9.61
CA GLY A 4 19.77 11.72 8.90
C GLY A 4 18.50 12.37 8.37
N GLY A 5 18.53 12.78 7.09
CA GLY A 5 17.37 13.28 6.40
C GLY A 5 16.34 12.17 6.36
N HIS A 6 15.28 12.30 7.16
CA HIS A 6 14.04 11.58 6.92
C HIS A 6 13.60 11.99 5.52
N VAL A 7 13.90 11.16 4.51
CA VAL A 7 13.31 11.27 3.20
C VAL A 7 11.82 11.02 3.41
N LEU A 8 11.05 12.09 3.55
CA LEU A 8 9.60 12.04 3.49
C LEU A 8 9.26 11.55 2.08
N LEU A 9 8.91 10.27 1.97
CA LEU A 9 8.42 9.72 0.73
C LEU A 9 7.10 10.42 0.41
N ASP A 10 7.03 11.05 -0.76
CA ASP A 10 5.80 11.67 -1.23
C ASP A 10 4.84 10.57 -1.70
N PHE A 11 3.62 10.58 -1.18
CA PHE A 11 2.56 9.65 -1.60
C PHE A 11 2.29 9.74 -3.11
N SER A 12 2.49 10.92 -3.72
CA SER A 12 2.30 11.13 -5.15
C SER A 12 3.27 10.30 -6.02
N ALA A 13 4.37 9.82 -5.45
CA ALA A 13 5.34 8.97 -6.14
C ALA A 13 4.86 7.51 -6.27
N ILE A 14 3.83 7.09 -5.53
CA ILE A 14 3.30 5.72 -5.60
C ILE A 14 2.37 5.62 -6.84
N PRO A 15 2.71 4.81 -7.85
CA PRO A 15 1.81 4.59 -8.99
C PRO A 15 0.56 3.89 -8.51
N LYS A 16 -0.60 4.23 -9.07
CA LYS A 16 -1.84 3.51 -8.78
C LYS A 16 -1.70 2.05 -9.21
N LEU A 17 -2.02 1.09 -8.34
CA LEU A 17 -2.12 -0.31 -8.72
C LEU A 17 -3.19 -0.49 -9.79
N HIS A 18 -2.81 -0.99 -10.96
CA HIS A 18 -3.69 -1.15 -12.11
C HIS A 18 -3.75 -2.58 -12.65
N GLY A 19 -2.77 -3.41 -12.30
CA GLY A 19 -2.77 -4.81 -12.65
C GLY A 19 -1.49 -5.53 -12.28
N PRO A 20 -1.32 -6.79 -12.73
CA PRO A 20 -0.13 -7.57 -12.44
C PRO A 20 1.18 -6.96 -12.95
N GLU A 21 1.11 -6.19 -14.04
CA GLU A 21 2.24 -5.54 -14.68
C GLU A 21 2.95 -4.51 -13.80
N ASN A 22 2.24 -3.89 -12.84
CA ASN A 22 2.82 -2.89 -11.95
C ASN A 22 2.80 -3.27 -10.47
N PHE A 23 2.30 -4.48 -10.15
CA PHE A 23 2.13 -4.94 -8.77
C PHE A 23 3.41 -4.84 -7.94
N TRP A 24 4.54 -5.34 -8.44
CA TRP A 24 5.80 -5.32 -7.68
C TRP A 24 6.33 -3.91 -7.41
N HIS A 25 6.21 -3.03 -8.41
CA HIS A 25 6.61 -1.63 -8.29
C HIS A 25 5.72 -0.90 -7.27
N TRP A 26 4.39 -1.07 -7.39
CA TRP A 26 3.42 -0.54 -6.43
C TRP A 26 3.69 -1.03 -5.01
N ARG A 27 3.86 -2.35 -4.82
CA ARG A 27 4.10 -2.98 -3.50
C ARG A 27 5.32 -2.40 -2.82
N MET A 28 6.42 -2.25 -3.57
CA MET A 28 7.69 -1.74 -3.04
C MET A 28 7.56 -0.30 -2.54
N LEU A 29 6.95 0.59 -3.35
CA LEU A 29 6.79 2.00 -2.99
C LEU A 29 5.75 2.21 -1.89
N LEU A 30 4.64 1.48 -1.94
CA LEU A 30 3.62 1.51 -0.89
C LEU A 30 4.22 1.06 0.45
N ARG A 31 4.97 -0.03 0.46
CA ARG A 31 5.65 -0.53 1.66
C ARG A 31 6.63 0.52 2.21
N ALA A 32 7.50 1.06 1.37
CA ALA A 32 8.47 2.06 1.80
C ALA A 32 7.79 3.30 2.41
N TYR A 33 6.72 3.78 1.78
CA TYR A 33 5.92 4.90 2.30
C TYR A 33 5.30 4.56 3.66
N LEU A 34 4.63 3.41 3.77
CA LEU A 34 4.01 2.96 5.03
C LEU A 34 5.05 2.73 6.14
N GLU A 35 6.23 2.18 5.83
CA GLU A 35 7.33 2.04 6.79
C GLU A 35 7.82 3.41 7.29
N SER A 36 7.99 4.38 6.39
CA SER A 36 8.42 5.75 6.75
C SER A 36 7.41 6.48 7.66
N ALA A 37 6.13 6.11 7.55
CA ALA A 37 5.02 6.67 8.33
C ALA A 37 4.68 5.85 9.58
N ASP A 38 5.45 4.80 9.91
CA ASP A 38 5.13 3.85 10.99
C ASP A 38 3.74 3.21 10.85
N LEU A 39 3.34 2.90 9.62
CA LEU A 39 2.07 2.27 9.24
C LEU A 39 2.25 0.86 8.66
N TRP A 40 3.48 0.33 8.65
CA TRP A 40 3.78 -1.05 8.27
C TRP A 40 4.17 -1.87 9.50
N ARG A 41 3.77 -3.15 9.56
CA ARG A 41 4.21 -4.07 10.61
C ARG A 41 4.29 -5.50 10.06
N ASP A 42 5.34 -6.21 10.44
CA ASP A 42 5.62 -7.59 10.01
C ASP A 42 5.78 -7.65 8.47
N ASP A 43 4.72 -7.95 7.72
CA ASP A 43 4.69 -7.91 6.25
C ASP A 43 3.34 -7.42 5.72
N HIS A 44 2.66 -6.55 6.48
CA HIS A 44 1.40 -5.96 6.04
C HIS A 44 1.19 -4.54 6.63
N PRO A 45 0.24 -3.76 6.09
CA PRO A 45 -0.17 -2.50 6.69
C PRO A 45 -0.71 -2.71 8.12
N LYS A 46 -0.47 -1.75 9.03
CA LYS A 46 -1.03 -1.73 10.39
C LYS A 46 -2.55 -1.64 10.33
N ASP A 47 -3.21 -2.21 11.32
CA ASP A 47 -4.67 -2.23 11.40
C ASP A 47 -5.20 -0.92 12.01
N ASN A 48 -5.29 0.12 11.16
CA ASN A 48 -5.89 1.40 11.52
C ASN A 48 -6.47 2.12 10.27
N PRO A 49 -7.35 3.12 10.47
CA PRO A 49 -7.98 3.82 9.35
C PRO A 49 -7.01 4.55 8.41
N HIS A 50 -5.87 5.03 8.91
CA HIS A 50 -4.89 5.76 8.11
C HIS A 50 -4.19 4.82 7.10
N ALA A 51 -3.75 3.66 7.55
CA ALA A 51 -3.19 2.63 6.69
C ALA A 51 -4.22 2.14 5.66
N LYS A 52 -5.49 1.94 6.07
CA LYS A 52 -6.59 1.58 5.16
C LYS A 52 -6.73 2.60 4.02
N PHE A 53 -6.79 3.87 4.39
CA PHE A 53 -6.92 4.97 3.45
C PHE A 53 -5.77 4.99 2.44
N ILE A 54 -4.53 4.88 2.90
CA ILE A 54 -3.35 4.89 2.02
C ILE A 54 -3.36 3.71 1.05
N VAL A 55 -3.69 2.50 1.53
CA VAL A 55 -3.80 1.31 0.67
C VAL A 55 -4.85 1.56 -0.42
N LEU A 56 -6.08 1.94 -0.05
CA LEU A 56 -7.15 2.18 -1.02
C LEU A 56 -6.82 3.34 -1.97
N ALA A 57 -6.26 4.42 -1.46
CA ALA A 57 -5.83 5.57 -2.24
C ALA A 57 -4.66 5.24 -3.18
N SER A 58 -3.95 4.13 -2.99
CA SER A 58 -2.88 3.69 -3.89
C SER A 58 -3.36 2.74 -4.99
N VAL A 59 -4.66 2.45 -5.07
CA VAL A 59 -5.25 1.51 -6.03
C VAL A 59 -6.11 2.26 -7.06
N GLN A 60 -6.16 1.79 -8.31
CA GLN A 60 -7.13 2.31 -9.29
C GLN A 60 -8.56 2.01 -8.86
N SER A 61 -9.47 2.95 -9.08
CA SER A 61 -10.84 2.87 -8.57
C SER A 61 -11.63 1.65 -9.08
N ASP A 62 -11.34 1.18 -10.30
CA ASP A 62 -12.00 0.00 -10.89
C ASP A 62 -11.48 -1.34 -10.33
N LYS A 63 -10.44 -1.31 -9.48
CA LYS A 63 -9.90 -2.51 -8.80
C LYS A 63 -10.33 -2.60 -7.33
N ILE A 64 -10.98 -1.57 -6.80
CA ILE A 64 -11.50 -1.54 -5.43
C ILE A 64 -12.80 -2.36 -5.39
N GLU A 65 -12.84 -3.34 -4.49
CA GLU A 65 -14.04 -4.17 -4.30
C GLU A 65 -14.98 -3.52 -3.26
N PRO A 66 -16.31 -3.57 -3.45
CA PRO A 66 -17.26 -3.05 -2.47
C PRO A 66 -17.10 -3.63 -1.06
N GLY A 67 -16.62 -4.88 -0.95
CA GLY A 67 -16.38 -5.53 0.35
C GLY A 67 -15.23 -4.93 1.15
N TYR A 68 -14.37 -4.10 0.54
CA TYR A 68 -13.22 -3.52 1.25
C TYR A 68 -13.62 -2.53 2.36
N ASP A 69 -14.85 -2.01 2.37
CA ASP A 69 -15.33 -1.14 3.44
C ASP A 69 -15.35 -1.84 4.81
N ASP A 70 -15.62 -3.13 4.84
CA ASP A 70 -15.68 -3.95 6.06
C ASP A 70 -14.37 -4.71 6.36
N GLU A 71 -13.39 -4.63 5.46
CA GLU A 71 -12.11 -5.33 5.60
C GLU A 71 -11.03 -4.50 6.31
N THR A 72 -10.14 -5.20 7.03
CA THR A 72 -8.92 -4.63 7.59
C THR A 72 -7.89 -4.32 6.48
N PRO A 73 -6.94 -3.38 6.70
CA PRO A 73 -5.86 -3.11 5.76
C PRO A 73 -5.08 -4.37 5.33
N LYS A 74 -4.91 -5.32 6.25
CA LYS A 74 -4.25 -6.60 5.98
C LYS A 74 -5.05 -7.49 5.02
N GLN A 75 -6.37 -7.58 5.21
CA GLN A 75 -7.25 -8.37 4.33
C GLN A 75 -7.26 -7.77 2.93
N ILE A 76 -7.42 -6.45 2.82
CA ILE A 76 -7.39 -5.72 1.55
C ILE A 76 -6.05 -5.96 0.85
N PHE A 77 -4.93 -5.76 1.56
CA PHE A 77 -3.60 -5.97 1.00
C PHE A 77 -3.42 -7.40 0.48
N LYS A 78 -3.79 -8.42 1.28
CA LYS A 78 -3.74 -9.82 0.86
C LYS A 78 -4.59 -10.11 -0.37
N SER A 79 -5.80 -9.56 -0.44
CA SER A 79 -6.69 -9.68 -1.60
C SER A 79 -6.03 -9.11 -2.87
N LEU A 80 -5.39 -7.94 -2.77
CA LEU A 80 -4.65 -7.35 -3.89
C LEU A 80 -3.44 -8.19 -4.30
N GLU A 81 -2.70 -8.76 -3.34
CA GLU A 81 -1.60 -9.69 -3.63
C GLU A 81 -2.11 -10.94 -4.35
N GLU A 82 -3.20 -11.55 -3.88
CA GLU A 82 -3.77 -12.76 -4.51
C GLU A 82 -4.28 -12.49 -5.94
N ARG A 83 -4.82 -11.30 -6.20
CA ARG A 83 -5.40 -10.94 -7.50
C ARG A 83 -4.36 -10.50 -8.53
N PHE A 84 -3.29 -9.81 -8.09
CA PHE A 84 -2.39 -9.11 -8.99
C PHE A 84 -0.94 -9.57 -8.91
N ARG A 85 -0.52 -10.39 -7.94
CA ARG A 85 0.84 -10.91 -7.92
C ARG A 85 1.07 -11.82 -9.15
N PRO A 86 2.05 -11.51 -10.03
CA PRO A 86 2.42 -12.39 -11.13
C PRO A 86 2.96 -13.73 -10.60
N TYR A 87 2.73 -14.80 -11.37
CA TYR A 87 3.27 -16.14 -11.10
C TYR A 87 4.80 -16.18 -11.19
#